data_AF-A0A7K3DIK8-F1
#
_entry.id   AF-A0A7K3DIK8-F1
#
_cell.length_a   1.000
_cell.length_b   1.000
_cell.length_c   1.000
_cell.angle_alpha   90.00
_cell.angle_beta   90.00
_cell.angle_gamma   90.00
#
_symmetry.space_group_name_H-M   'P 1'
#
loop_
_entity.id
_entity.type
_entity.pdbx_description
1 polymer ?
#
loop_
_entity_poly.entity_id
_entity_poly.type
_entity_poly.pdbx_seq_one_letter_code
_entity_poly.pdbx_strand_id
1 'polypeptide(L)'
;MGSQERHRDAGAYALGVLGAADRFRFEDHLDQCAVCAASVDELGSTARLLELYARATPPCVELFARPAPAFLDGVVDRLAAAHRAARRRLWRAGAVAVTALVLLGAGLGAAVTGGAGTSGGSGGSGGSAAVT
;
A
#
# COMPACT_ATOMS: atom_id res chain seq x y z
N MET A 1 -43.97 12.81 7.09
CA MET A 1 -42.81 13.71 6.89
C MET A 1 -41.54 13.33 7.65
N GLY A 2 -41.51 12.30 8.51
CA GLY A 2 -40.29 11.98 9.29
C GLY A 2 -39.27 11.04 8.63
N SER A 3 -39.57 10.33 7.54
CA SER A 3 -38.62 9.41 6.91
C SER A 3 -37.51 10.14 6.16
N GLN A 4 -37.85 11.16 5.36
CA GLN A 4 -36.87 11.95 4.60
C GLN A 4 -35.96 12.77 5.52
N GLU A 5 -36.51 13.29 6.63
CA GLU A 5 -35.74 14.03 7.64
C GLU A 5 -34.73 13.10 8.32
N ARG A 6 -35.16 11.89 8.73
CA ARG A 6 -34.24 10.87 9.25
C ARG A 6 -33.16 10.44 8.25
N HIS A 7 -33.47 10.29 6.96
CA HIS A 7 -32.43 10.01 5.95
C HIS A 7 -31.39 11.13 5.84
N ARG A 8 -31.78 12.38 6.09
CA ARG A 8 -30.87 13.53 6.06
C ARG A 8 -29.92 13.55 7.26
N ASP A 9 -30.30 12.91 8.37
CA ASP A 9 -29.47 12.82 9.59
C ASP A 9 -28.28 11.86 9.46
N ALA A 10 -28.23 11.02 8.41
CA ALA A 10 -27.13 10.07 8.20
C ALA A 10 -25.75 10.76 8.14
N GLY A 11 -25.67 11.94 7.52
CA GLY A 11 -24.44 12.72 7.47
C GLY A 11 -24.03 13.29 8.83
N ALA A 12 -24.99 13.81 9.58
CA ALA A 12 -24.75 14.36 10.90
C ALA A 12 -24.40 13.26 11.93
N TYR A 13 -24.98 12.06 11.78
CA TYR A 13 -24.60 10.86 12.51
C TYR A 13 -23.17 10.43 12.19
N ALA A 14 -22.81 10.31 10.91
CA ALA A 14 -21.46 9.89 10.48
C ALA A 14 -20.36 10.86 10.94
N LEU A 15 -20.65 12.17 10.99
CA LEU A 15 -19.74 13.20 11.50
C LEU A 15 -19.74 13.32 13.03
N GLY A 16 -20.62 12.60 13.74
CA GLY A 16 -20.73 12.64 15.20
C GLY A 16 -21.25 13.97 15.76
N VAL A 17 -21.95 14.77 14.96
CA VAL A 17 -22.51 16.08 15.37
C VAL A 17 -23.96 16.00 15.86
N LEU A 18 -24.57 14.82 15.79
CA LEU A 18 -25.93 14.58 16.26
C LEU A 18 -25.99 14.59 17.79
N GLY A 19 -27.01 15.24 18.35
CA GLY A 19 -27.27 15.22 19.79
C GLY A 19 -27.59 13.80 20.29
N ALA A 20 -27.37 13.54 21.58
CA ALA A 20 -27.51 12.19 22.14
C ALA A 20 -28.92 11.60 21.94
N ALA A 21 -29.97 12.40 22.13
CA ALA A 21 -31.35 11.94 21.97
C ALA A 21 -31.70 11.62 20.50
N ASP A 22 -31.18 12.40 19.55
CA ASP A 22 -31.42 12.18 18.12
C ASP A 22 -30.62 11.00 17.61
N ARG A 23 -29.39 10.80 18.14
CA ARG A 23 -28.56 9.63 17.85
C ARG A 23 -29.25 8.32 18.19
N PHE A 24 -29.81 8.19 19.38
CA PHE A 24 -30.54 6.98 19.77
C PHE A 24 -31.74 6.70 18.86
N ARG A 25 -32.49 7.73 18.45
CA ARG A 25 -33.61 7.56 17.51
C ARG A 25 -33.14 7.17 16.11
N PHE A 26 -31.96 7.64 15.70
CA PHE A 26 -31.38 7.28 14.42
C PHE A 26 -30.84 5.85 14.42
N GLU A 27 -30.26 5.39 15.53
CA GLU A 27 -29.82 3.99 15.70
C GLU A 27 -30.99 3.00 15.58
N ASP A 28 -32.14 3.28 16.18
CA ASP A 28 -33.36 2.47 16.00
C ASP A 28 -33.82 2.42 14.53
N HIS A 29 -33.62 3.51 13.78
CA HIS A 29 -33.93 3.56 12.36
C HIS A 29 -32.91 2.79 11.49
N LEU A 30 -31.63 2.75 11.89
CA LEU A 30 -30.58 2.03 11.17
C LEU A 30 -30.89 0.54 11.11
N ASP A 31 -31.40 -0.05 12.19
CA ASP A 31 -31.79 -1.46 12.24
C ASP A 31 -32.93 -1.81 11.26
N GLN A 32 -33.72 -0.83 10.86
CA GLN A 32 -34.90 -1.00 10.00
C GLN A 32 -34.67 -0.51 8.56
N CYS A 33 -33.52 0.10 8.26
CA CYS A 33 -33.27 0.73 6.95
C CYS A 33 -31.86 0.48 6.41
N ALA A 34 -31.76 -0.45 5.46
CA ALA A 34 -30.51 -0.77 4.77
C ALA A 34 -29.92 0.41 3.98
N VAL A 35 -30.75 1.35 3.50
CA VAL A 35 -30.28 2.53 2.77
C VAL A 35 -29.47 3.45 3.68
N CYS A 36 -29.97 3.73 4.89
CA CYS A 36 -29.25 4.53 5.87
C CYS A 36 -27.95 3.85 6.32
N ALA A 37 -27.98 2.54 6.54
CA ALA A 37 -26.78 1.78 6.90
C ALA A 37 -25.70 1.88 5.81
N ALA A 38 -26.08 1.73 4.53
CA ALA A 38 -25.16 1.89 3.41
C ALA A 38 -24.61 3.33 3.30
N SER A 39 -25.45 4.35 3.49
CA SER A 39 -25.01 5.75 3.48
C SER A 39 -24.03 6.06 4.62
N VAL A 40 -24.26 5.56 5.83
CA VAL A 40 -23.34 5.76 6.96
C VAL A 40 -22.01 5.06 6.72
N ASP A 41 -22.01 3.86 6.15
CA ASP A 41 -20.78 3.12 5.80
C ASP A 41 -19.96 3.87 4.74
N GLU A 42 -20.61 4.34 3.67
CA GLU A 42 -19.99 5.15 2.61
C GLU A 42 -19.35 6.43 3.19
N LEU A 43 -20.08 7.11 4.08
CA LEU A 43 -19.63 8.33 4.75
C LEU A 43 -18.57 8.08 5.82
N GLY A 44 -18.45 6.87 6.37
CA GLY A 44 -17.47 6.56 7.42
C GLY A 44 -16.03 6.79 6.94
N SER A 45 -15.74 6.47 5.68
CA SER A 45 -14.42 6.70 5.06
C SER A 45 -14.08 8.19 4.98
N THR A 46 -15.04 9.04 4.59
CA THR A 46 -14.85 10.48 4.44
C THR A 46 -14.80 11.17 5.79
N ALA A 47 -15.66 10.79 6.73
CA ALA A 47 -15.65 11.29 8.11
C ALA A 47 -14.29 11.04 8.79
N ARG A 48 -13.71 9.85 8.61
CA ARG A 48 -12.36 9.54 9.13
C ARG A 48 -11.28 10.42 8.52
N LEU A 49 -11.33 10.67 7.21
CA LEU A 49 -10.38 11.57 6.55
C LEU A 49 -10.52 13.01 7.07
N LEU A 50 -11.75 13.48 7.26
CA LEU A 50 -12.04 14.80 7.83
C LEU A 50 -11.54 14.92 9.28
N GLU A 51 -11.69 13.86 10.08
CA GLU A 51 -11.16 13.83 11.45
C GLU A 51 -9.62 13.92 11.46
N LEU A 52 -8.94 13.18 10.57
CA LEU A 52 -7.49 13.27 10.42
C LEU A 52 -7.06 14.67 9.98
N TYR A 53 -7.79 15.27 9.05
CA TYR A 53 -7.55 16.63 8.60
C TYR A 53 -7.72 17.66 9.73
N ALA A 54 -8.80 17.54 10.52
CA ALA A 54 -9.08 18.40 11.65
C ALA A 54 -8.02 18.31 12.76
N ARG A 55 -7.42 17.12 12.97
CA ARG A 55 -6.30 16.94 13.90
C ARG A 55 -4.98 17.52 13.36
N ALA A 56 -4.76 17.44 12.05
CA ALA A 56 -3.55 17.91 11.40
C ALA A 56 -3.53 19.43 11.16
N THR A 57 -4.71 20.05 11.09
CA THR A 57 -4.86 21.47 10.72
C THR A 57 -5.43 22.26 11.89
N PRO A 58 -4.72 23.26 12.44
CA PRO A 58 -5.29 24.12 13.46
C PRO A 58 -6.47 24.93 12.89
N PRO A 59 -7.47 25.30 13.73
CA PRO A 59 -8.72 25.93 13.29
C PRO A 59 -8.54 27.33 12.67
N CYS A 60 -7.34 27.90 12.74
CA CYS A 60 -7.01 29.25 12.27
C CYS A 60 -6.50 29.29 10.81
N VAL A 61 -6.40 28.15 10.13
CA VAL A 61 -6.01 28.12 8.72
C VAL A 61 -7.26 28.40 7.89
N GLU A 62 -7.23 29.43 7.04
CA GLU A 62 -8.29 29.59 6.05
C GLU A 62 -8.42 28.27 5.29
N LEU A 63 -9.61 27.67 5.32
CA LEU A 63 -9.91 26.39 4.66
C LEU A 63 -9.59 26.39 3.16
N PHE A 64 -9.44 27.60 2.59
CA PHE A 64 -9.10 27.89 1.20
C PHE A 64 -7.80 28.69 1.03
N ALA A 65 -6.96 28.81 2.06
CA ALA A 65 -5.62 29.35 1.90
C ALA A 65 -4.89 28.48 0.86
N ARG A 66 -4.76 29.03 -0.36
CA ARG A 66 -4.14 28.32 -1.48
C ARG A 66 -2.73 27.93 -1.02
N PRO A 67 -2.40 26.61 -0.94
CA PRO A 67 -1.07 26.21 -0.56
C PRO A 67 -0.10 26.84 -1.56
N ALA A 68 0.98 27.43 -1.06
CA ALA A 68 1.99 28.05 -1.91
C ALA A 68 2.45 27.01 -2.96
N PRO A 69 2.54 27.37 -4.25
CA PRO A 69 2.80 26.42 -5.34
C PRO A 69 4.07 25.58 -5.10
N ALA A 70 5.11 26.18 -4.50
CA ALA A 70 6.34 25.49 -4.12
C ALA A 70 6.15 24.31 -3.14
N PHE A 71 5.12 24.35 -2.29
CA PHE A 71 4.81 23.26 -1.37
C PHE A 71 4.22 22.06 -2.13
N LEU A 72 3.35 22.31 -3.11
CA LEU A 72 2.78 21.27 -3.95
C LEU A 72 3.86 20.57 -4.78
N ASP A 73 4.74 21.35 -5.41
CA ASP A 73 5.86 20.80 -6.20
C ASP A 73 6.76 19.90 -5.34
N GLY A 74 7.09 20.34 -4.12
CA GLY A 74 7.89 19.53 -3.19
C GLY A 74 7.21 18.22 -2.76
N VAL A 75 5.88 18.21 -2.57
CA VAL A 75 5.14 16.98 -2.24
C VAL A 75 5.09 16.03 -3.43
N VAL A 76 4.81 16.55 -4.63
CA VAL A 76 4.80 15.76 -5.87
C VAL A 76 6.19 15.16 -6.14
N ASP A 77 7.25 15.93 -5.96
CA ASP A 77 8.62 15.46 -6.11
C ASP A 77 8.99 14.36 -5.12
N ARG A 78 8.58 14.49 -3.85
CA ARG A 78 8.77 13.44 -2.84
C ARG A 78 8.03 12.16 -3.18
N LEU A 79 6.79 12.27 -3.64
CA LEU A 79 5.99 11.12 -4.04
C LEU A 79 6.61 10.44 -5.28
N ALA A 80 7.02 11.23 -6.27
CA ALA A 80 7.74 10.72 -7.44
C ALA A 80 9.06 10.03 -7.06
N ALA A 81 9.80 10.58 -6.09
CA ALA A 81 11.02 9.96 -5.57
C ALA A 81 10.72 8.62 -4.86
N ALA A 82 9.67 8.55 -4.04
CA ALA A 82 9.23 7.33 -3.38
C ALA A 82 8.84 6.23 -4.38
N HIS A 83 8.05 6.58 -5.41
CA HIS A 83 7.70 5.65 -6.49
C HIS A 83 8.92 5.14 -7.27
N ARG A 84 9.86 6.04 -7.62
CA ARG A 84 11.12 5.64 -8.26
C ARG A 84 11.92 4.68 -7.39
N ALA A 85 11.99 4.92 -6.08
CA ALA A 85 12.68 4.04 -5.13
C ALA A 85 11.99 2.67 -5.01
N ALA A 86 10.66 2.63 -4.89
CA ALA A 86 9.88 1.40 -4.85
C ALA A 86 10.08 0.57 -6.13
N ARG A 87 10.00 1.21 -7.30
CA ARG A 87 10.24 0.56 -8.59
C ARG A 87 11.65 -0.03 -8.65
N ARG A 88 12.69 0.72 -8.28
CA ARG A 88 14.08 0.20 -8.23
C ARG A 88 14.22 -1.02 -7.32
N ARG A 89 13.53 -1.05 -6.17
CA ARG A 89 13.52 -2.23 -5.28
C ARG A 89 12.87 -3.44 -5.97
N LEU A 90 11.75 -3.25 -6.67
CA LEU A 90 11.09 -4.32 -7.43
C LEU A 90 11.97 -4.87 -8.55
N TRP A 91 12.64 -4.01 -9.32
CA TRP A 91 13.58 -4.46 -10.36
C TRP A 91 14.75 -5.26 -9.78
N ARG A 92 15.31 -4.83 -8.64
CA ARG A 92 16.37 -5.57 -7.94
C ARG A 92 15.87 -6.92 -7.44
N ALA A 93 14.69 -6.97 -6.83
CA ALA A 93 14.08 -8.22 -6.38
C ALA A 93 13.81 -9.16 -7.55
N GLY A 94 13.33 -8.64 -8.69
CA GLY A 94 13.15 -9.39 -9.93
C GLY A 94 14.48 -9.94 -10.48
N ALA A 95 15.54 -9.13 -10.51
CA ALA A 95 16.86 -9.60 -10.96
C ALA A 95 17.42 -10.71 -10.06
N VAL A 96 17.25 -10.60 -8.74
CA VAL A 96 17.63 -11.64 -7.78
C VAL A 96 16.78 -12.91 -7.97
N ALA A 97 15.48 -12.77 -8.20
CA ALA A 97 14.60 -13.91 -8.45
C ALA A 97 14.96 -14.64 -9.76
N VAL A 98 15.22 -13.91 -10.85
CA VAL A 98 15.66 -14.50 -12.13
C VAL A 98 17.00 -15.22 -11.99
N THR A 99 17.98 -14.60 -11.34
CA THR A 99 19.29 -15.25 -11.10
C THR A 99 19.16 -16.50 -10.25
N ALA A 100 18.35 -16.50 -9.20
CA ALA A 100 18.07 -17.69 -8.41
C ALA A 100 17.41 -18.81 -9.24
N LEU A 101 16.42 -18.48 -10.08
CA LEU A 101 15.76 -19.45 -10.98
C LEU A 101 16.74 -20.03 -12.00
N VAL A 102 17.65 -19.22 -12.57
CA VAL A 102 18.67 -19.71 -13.51
C VAL A 102 19.64 -20.66 -12.81
N LEU A 103 20.09 -20.36 -11.60
CA LEU A 103 20.98 -21.25 -10.84
C LEU A 103 20.30 -22.57 -10.46
N LEU A 104 19.05 -22.51 -10.00
CA LEU A 104 18.24 -23.70 -9.70
C LEU A 104 17.96 -24.54 -10.97
N GLY A 105 17.59 -23.89 -12.08
CA GLY A 105 17.33 -24.54 -13.36
C GLY A 105 18.58 -25.12 -14.01
N ALA A 106 19.73 -24.45 -13.92
CA ALA A 106 21.02 -24.97 -14.38
C ALA A 106 21.47 -26.19 -13.56
N GLY A 107 21.20 -26.19 -12.25
CA GLY A 107 21.44 -27.37 -11.39
C GLY A 107 20.63 -28.59 -11.83
N LEU A 108 19.34 -28.41 -12.17
CA LEU A 108 18.53 -29.49 -12.73
C LEU A 108 18.96 -29.88 -14.16
N GLY A 109 19.36 -28.92 -14.99
CA GLY A 109 19.88 -29.15 -16.35
C GLY A 109 21.16 -29.99 -16.36
N ALA A 110 22.07 -29.74 -15.41
CA ALA A 110 23.28 -30.54 -15.23
C ALA A 110 22.99 -31.93 -14.66
N ALA A 111 21.96 -32.10 -13.83
CA ALA A 111 21.56 -33.42 -13.32
C ALA A 111 20.90 -34.31 -14.41
N VAL A 112 20.19 -33.72 -15.39
CA VAL A 112 19.58 -34.47 -16.50
C VAL A 112 20.53 -34.71 -17.69
N THR A 113 21.57 -33.89 -17.85
CA THR A 113 22.61 -34.07 -18.88
C THR A 113 23.90 -34.73 -18.37
N GLY A 114 24.13 -34.76 -17.06
CA GLY A 114 25.30 -35.37 -16.41
C GLY A 114 25.26 -36.90 -16.29
N GLY A 115 24.22 -37.55 -16.83
CA GLY A 115 24.11 -39.01 -16.93
C GLY A 115 24.93 -39.63 -18.07
N ALA A 116 25.78 -38.87 -18.77
CA ALA A 116 26.68 -39.40 -19.80
C ALA A 116 28.09 -38.81 -19.64
N GLY A 117 28.99 -39.57 -19.01
CA GLY A 117 30.42 -39.34 -19.13
C GLY A 117 31.28 -39.65 -17.91
N THR A 118 31.16 -40.82 -17.30
CA THR A 118 32.31 -41.41 -16.62
C THR A 118 33.28 -41.93 -17.68
N SER A 119 34.45 -41.31 -17.83
CA SER A 119 35.71 -41.97 -18.21
C SER A 119 36.84 -40.96 -18.06
N GLY A 120 37.65 -41.08 -17.01
CA GLY A 120 39.02 -41.59 -17.12
C GLY A 120 39.97 -40.39 -17.05
N GLY A 121 40.73 -40.14 -15.99
CA GLY A 121 41.56 -41.09 -15.27
C GLY A 121 42.89 -41.30 -16.02
N SER A 122 43.82 -40.34 -15.95
CA SER A 122 45.29 -40.54 -15.97
C SER A 122 45.98 -39.18 -15.87
N GLY A 123 46.73 -38.92 -14.78
CA GLY A 123 48.20 -38.87 -14.78
C GLY A 123 48.66 -37.41 -14.90
N GLY A 124 49.33 -36.76 -13.95
CA GLY A 124 50.37 -37.22 -13.03
C GLY A 124 51.63 -36.39 -13.32
N SER A 125 52.22 -35.79 -12.27
CA SER A 125 53.50 -35.04 -12.22
C SER A 125 53.49 -33.65 -12.90
N GLY A 126 54.14 -32.59 -12.42
CA GLY A 126 55.07 -32.29 -11.31
C GLY A 126 55.49 -30.82 -11.57
N GLY A 127 55.42 -29.89 -10.63
CA GLY A 127 56.45 -29.63 -9.62
C GLY A 127 57.19 -28.31 -9.91
N SER A 128 57.25 -27.42 -8.91
CA SER A 128 58.16 -26.25 -8.75
C SER A 128 58.08 -25.12 -9.79
N ALA A 129 58.36 -23.84 -9.49
CA ALA A 129 59.09 -23.22 -8.39
C ALA A 129 58.57 -21.80 -8.11
N ALA A 130 58.82 -21.35 -6.88
CA ALA A 130 58.78 -19.97 -6.43
C ALA A 130 59.92 -19.11 -7.05
N VAL A 131 59.81 -17.79 -6.84
CA VAL A 131 60.85 -16.73 -6.89
C VAL A 131 61.40 -16.43 -8.30
N THR A 132 61.37 -15.20 -8.82
CA THR A 132 61.85 -13.92 -8.25
C THR A 132 61.13 -12.77 -8.95
#